data_AF-A0A0Q8IA11-F1
#
_entry.id   AF-A0A0Q8IA11-F1
#
_cell.length_a   1.000
_cell.length_b   1.000
_cell.length_c   1.000
_cell.angle_alpha   90.00
_cell.angle_beta   90.00
_cell.angle_gamma   90.00
#
_symmetry.space_group_name_H-M   'P 1'
#
loop_
_entity.id
_entity.type
_entity.pdbx_description
1 polymer ?
#
loop_
_entity_poly.entity_id
_entity_poly.type
_entity_poly.pdbx_seq_one_letter_code
_entity_poly.pdbx_strand_id
1 'polypeptide(L)'
;MTVPFGPQLIGQTEKSLGALLEALLAGRVSEPEWVTLRVAHLAASEVHSEDDLVAQVGERAHFADATELVAVLTGRGLLADGAPTPVGTALVEQVQARIAEVVGPVWAGLDLDDVAAAERVLNEVLRRTTALLA
;
A
#
# COMPACT_ATOMS: atom_id res chain seq x y z
N MET A 1 24.76 -14.90 0.32
CA MET A 1 24.59 -14.88 1.79
C MET A 1 23.11 -14.92 2.09
N THR A 2 22.68 -15.68 3.09
CA THR A 2 21.28 -15.73 3.55
C THR A 2 21.11 -14.78 4.74
N VAL A 3 20.12 -13.88 4.69
CA VAL A 3 19.77 -13.03 5.84
C VAL A 3 18.75 -13.80 6.70
N PRO A 4 18.99 -13.98 8.02
CA PRO A 4 18.03 -14.65 8.90
C PRO A 4 16.70 -13.89 8.97
N PHE A 5 15.60 -14.61 9.21
CA PHE A 5 14.30 -13.99 9.43
C PHE A 5 14.34 -13.05 10.65
N GLY A 6 13.94 -11.80 10.45
CA GLY A 6 13.97 -10.75 11.46
C GLY A 6 13.84 -9.35 10.85
N PRO A 7 13.94 -8.29 11.66
CA PRO A 7 13.73 -6.91 11.21
C PRO A 7 14.62 -6.49 10.04
N GLN A 8 15.86 -6.99 9.98
CA GLN A 8 16.77 -6.69 8.88
C GLN A 8 16.29 -7.28 7.54
N LEU A 9 15.87 -8.56 7.53
CA LEU A 9 15.34 -9.18 6.32
C LEU A 9 14.08 -8.43 5.88
N ILE A 10 13.16 -8.17 6.81
CA ILE A 10 11.90 -7.46 6.53
C ILE A 10 12.19 -6.08 5.92
N GLY A 11 13.06 -5.29 6.54
CA GLY A 11 13.41 -3.96 6.05
C GLY A 11 14.11 -3.99 4.68
N GLN A 12 15.01 -4.95 4.43
CA GLN A 12 15.65 -5.08 3.13
C GLN A 12 14.67 -5.52 2.04
N THR A 13 13.74 -6.42 2.36
CA THR A 13 12.66 -6.84 1.46
C THR A 13 11.72 -5.67 1.15
N GLU A 14 11.27 -4.94 2.16
CA GLU A 14 10.43 -3.74 2.00
C GLU A 14 11.12 -2.68 1.13
N LYS A 15 12.38 -2.35 1.40
CA LYS A 15 13.12 -1.37 0.58
C LYS A 15 13.32 -1.82 -0.86
N SER A 16 13.56 -3.11 -1.08
CA SER A 16 13.73 -3.65 -2.44
C SER A 16 12.41 -3.61 -3.22
N LEU A 17 11.29 -3.99 -2.59
CA LEU A 17 9.97 -3.91 -3.19
C LEU A 17 9.53 -2.45 -3.39
N GLY A 18 9.83 -1.55 -2.45
CA GLY A 18 9.57 -0.11 -2.54
C GLY A 18 10.31 0.54 -3.71
N ALA A 19 11.59 0.21 -3.92
CA ALA A 19 12.35 0.71 -5.07
C ALA A 19 11.76 0.24 -6.42
N LEU A 20 11.25 -1.00 -6.48
CA LEU A 20 10.52 -1.49 -7.66
C LEU A 20 9.22 -0.72 -7.86
N LEU A 21 8.45 -0.50 -6.78
CA LEU A 21 7.21 0.26 -6.82
C LEU A 21 7.46 1.70 -7.31
N GLU A 22 8.45 2.39 -6.75
CA GLU A 22 8.83 3.75 -7.15
C GLU A 22 9.14 3.84 -8.64
N ALA A 23 9.91 2.88 -9.17
CA ALA A 23 10.20 2.80 -10.60
C ALA A 23 8.94 2.59 -11.45
N LEU A 24 7.95 1.85 -10.94
CA LEU A 24 6.66 1.62 -11.63
C LEU A 24 5.72 2.83 -11.55
N LEU A 25 5.80 3.61 -10.47
CA LEU A 25 4.98 4.80 -10.25
C LEU A 25 5.55 6.05 -10.91
N ALA A 26 6.85 6.04 -11.27
CA ALA A 26 7.59 7.17 -11.81
C ALA A 26 6.80 7.97 -12.86
N GLY A 27 6.67 9.27 -12.61
CA GLY A 27 5.95 10.21 -13.47
C GLY A 27 4.43 10.14 -13.40
N ARG A 28 3.84 9.29 -12.55
CA ARG A 28 2.39 9.19 -12.35
C ARG A 28 1.98 9.69 -10.97
N VAL A 29 2.46 9.08 -9.91
CA VAL A 29 2.17 9.43 -8.50
C VAL A 29 3.38 9.10 -7.63
N SER A 30 3.48 9.70 -6.45
CA SER A 30 4.42 9.26 -5.42
C SER A 30 3.93 7.97 -4.74
N GLU A 31 4.79 7.31 -3.96
CA GLU A 31 4.40 6.16 -3.16
C GLU A 31 3.29 6.52 -2.13
N PRO A 32 3.41 7.61 -1.34
CA PRO A 32 2.34 7.99 -0.41
C PRO A 32 1.00 8.30 -1.09
N GLU A 33 1.02 8.95 -2.26
CA GLU A 33 -0.17 9.17 -3.08
C GLU A 33 -0.77 7.85 -3.58
N TRP A 34 0.07 6.92 -4.05
CA TRP A 34 -0.35 5.59 -4.48
C TRP A 34 -1.00 4.80 -3.35
N VAL A 35 -0.37 4.75 -2.18
CA VAL A 35 -0.89 4.05 -1.00
C VAL A 35 -2.22 4.66 -0.57
N THR A 36 -2.33 6.00 -0.55
CA THR A 36 -3.57 6.70 -0.23
C THR A 36 -4.69 6.33 -1.20
N LEU A 37 -4.42 6.35 -2.51
CA LEU A 37 -5.39 5.97 -3.54
C LEU A 37 -5.79 4.48 -3.43
N ARG A 38 -4.86 3.61 -3.03
CA ARG A 38 -5.12 2.19 -2.77
C ARG A 38 -6.00 1.97 -1.55
N VAL A 39 -5.77 2.71 -0.46
CA VAL A 39 -6.64 2.68 0.74
C VAL A 39 -8.05 3.12 0.35
N ALA A 40 -8.20 4.22 -0.37
CA ALA A 40 -9.50 4.69 -0.85
C ALA A 40 -10.22 3.65 -1.74
N HIS A 41 -9.49 2.99 -2.64
CA HIS A 41 -10.04 1.97 -3.52
C HIS A 41 -10.48 0.69 -2.78
N LEU A 42 -9.69 0.23 -1.80
CA LEU A 42 -10.01 -0.97 -1.02
C LEU A 42 -11.12 -0.72 0.01
N ALA A 43 -11.16 0.47 0.59
CA ALA A 43 -12.13 0.87 1.60
C ALA A 43 -13.34 1.60 1.00
N ALA A 44 -13.58 1.50 -0.30
CA ALA A 44 -14.65 2.25 -0.99
C ALA A 44 -16.06 2.00 -0.42
N SER A 45 -16.27 0.86 0.27
CA SER A 45 -17.52 0.56 0.98
C SER A 45 -17.57 1.04 2.44
N GLU A 46 -16.42 1.41 3.03
CA GLU A 46 -16.27 1.85 4.43
C GLU A 46 -16.10 3.37 4.54
N VAL A 47 -15.55 4.00 3.50
CA VAL A 47 -15.31 5.44 3.43
C VAL A 47 -16.54 6.13 2.84
N HIS A 48 -17.08 7.09 3.57
CA HIS A 48 -18.25 7.87 3.15
C HIS A 48 -17.97 9.37 3.09
N SER A 49 -16.77 9.78 3.47
CA SER A 49 -16.31 11.17 3.47
C SER A 49 -14.79 11.26 3.33
N GLU A 50 -14.31 12.47 3.04
CA GLU A 50 -12.89 12.77 2.96
C GLU A 50 -12.20 12.60 4.34
N ASP A 51 -12.88 12.95 5.44
CA ASP A 51 -12.39 12.76 6.81
C ASP A 51 -12.24 11.28 7.17
N ASP A 52 -13.18 10.43 6.74
CA ASP A 52 -13.08 8.97 6.93
C ASP A 52 -11.83 8.43 6.21
N LEU A 53 -11.56 8.90 4.99
CA LEU A 53 -10.36 8.49 4.25
C LEU A 53 -9.09 8.94 4.97
N VAL A 54 -9.02 10.19 5.44
CA VAL A 54 -7.86 10.71 6.18
C VAL A 54 -7.60 9.85 7.42
N ALA A 55 -8.63 9.49 8.18
CA ALA A 55 -8.51 8.60 9.33
C ALA A 55 -7.97 7.22 8.92
N GLN A 56 -8.52 6.63 7.86
CA GLN A 56 -8.09 5.32 7.35
C GLN A 56 -6.64 5.30 6.85
N VAL A 57 -6.19 6.38 6.19
CA VAL A 57 -4.80 6.53 5.75
C VAL A 57 -3.87 6.69 6.94
N GLY A 58 -4.24 7.50 7.93
CA GLY A 58 -3.47 7.67 9.16
C GLY A 58 -3.34 6.36 9.96
N GLU A 59 -4.40 5.57 10.04
CA GLU A 59 -4.40 4.29 10.76
C GLU A 59 -3.60 3.22 10.03
N ARG A 60 -3.82 3.06 8.71
CA ARG A 60 -3.28 1.92 7.94
C ARG A 60 -1.89 2.19 7.35
N ALA A 61 -1.58 3.42 6.99
CA ALA A 61 -0.29 3.79 6.39
C ALA A 61 0.61 4.58 7.34
N HIS A 62 0.09 5.02 8.50
CA HIS A 62 0.83 5.82 9.48
C HIS A 62 1.48 7.09 8.90
N PHE A 63 0.88 7.65 7.84
CA PHE A 63 1.30 8.91 7.25
C PHE A 63 0.84 10.08 8.12
N ALA A 64 1.79 10.89 8.59
CA ALA A 64 1.50 12.08 9.40
C ALA A 64 0.83 13.20 8.58
N ASP A 65 0.96 13.15 7.26
CA ASP A 65 0.50 14.09 6.24
C ASP A 65 -0.74 13.59 5.48
N ALA A 66 -1.51 12.65 6.05
CA ALA A 66 -2.68 12.05 5.41
C ALA A 66 -3.67 13.08 4.83
N THR A 67 -3.93 14.18 5.53
CA THR A 67 -4.80 15.27 5.07
C THR A 67 -4.27 15.95 3.80
N GLU A 68 -2.96 16.20 3.73
CA GLU A 68 -2.34 16.82 2.56
C GLU A 68 -2.36 15.86 1.37
N LEU A 69 -2.09 14.57 1.58
CA LEU A 69 -2.13 13.54 0.54
C LEU A 69 -3.53 13.41 -0.10
N VAL A 70 -4.58 13.39 0.73
CA VAL A 70 -5.96 13.34 0.23
C VAL A 70 -6.29 14.61 -0.56
N ALA A 71 -5.97 15.80 -0.03
CA ALA A 71 -6.21 17.06 -0.72
C ALA A 71 -5.47 17.17 -2.07
N VAL A 72 -4.22 16.69 -2.15
CA VAL A 72 -3.45 16.66 -3.39
C VAL A 72 -4.12 15.75 -4.43
N LEU A 73 -4.56 14.56 -4.03
CA LEU A 73 -5.23 13.61 -4.93
C LEU A 73 -6.61 14.10 -5.38
N THR A 74 -7.37 14.77 -4.49
CA THR A 74 -8.64 15.45 -4.82
C THR A 74 -8.38 16.59 -5.81
N GLY A 75 -7.37 17.44 -5.56
CA GLY A 75 -6.99 18.53 -6.46
C GLY A 75 -6.53 18.06 -7.86
N ARG A 76 -6.02 16.83 -7.95
CA ARG A 76 -5.66 16.16 -9.21
C ARG A 76 -6.83 15.43 -9.88
N GLY A 77 -8.01 15.41 -9.27
CA GLY A 77 -9.20 14.73 -9.77
C GLY A 77 -9.14 13.20 -9.70
N LEU A 78 -8.24 12.64 -8.88
CA LEU A 78 -8.13 11.20 -8.65
C LEU A 78 -9.03 10.71 -7.53
N LEU A 79 -9.38 11.59 -6.59
CA LEU A 79 -10.36 11.37 -5.53
C LEU A 79 -11.53 12.37 -5.65
N ALA A 80 -12.68 11.95 -5.15
CA ALA A 80 -13.84 12.81 -4.86
C ALA A 80 -14.61 12.20 -3.68
N ASP A 81 -14.95 13.01 -2.68
CA ASP A 81 -15.71 12.59 -1.48
C ASP A 81 -15.11 11.36 -0.77
N GLY A 82 -13.78 11.27 -0.70
CA GLY A 82 -13.06 10.15 -0.08
C GLY A 82 -12.98 8.87 -0.93
N ALA A 83 -13.56 8.85 -2.13
CA ALA A 83 -13.54 7.70 -3.04
C ALA A 83 -12.72 7.99 -4.31
N PRO A 84 -12.13 6.95 -4.95
CA PRO A 84 -11.52 7.13 -6.27
C PRO A 84 -12.55 7.55 -7.32
N THR A 85 -12.21 8.56 -8.11
CA THR A 85 -12.97 8.90 -9.32
C THR A 85 -12.80 7.79 -10.38
N PRO A 86 -13.51 7.83 -11.51
CA PRO A 86 -13.24 6.91 -12.63
C PRO A 86 -11.78 7.00 -13.12
N VAL A 87 -11.19 8.20 -13.12
CA VAL A 87 -9.78 8.40 -13.49
C VAL A 87 -8.85 7.79 -12.44
N GLY A 88 -9.13 8.00 -11.15
CA GLY A 88 -8.39 7.38 -10.05
C GLY A 88 -8.45 5.85 -10.09
N THR A 89 -9.64 5.29 -10.33
CA THR A 89 -9.85 3.84 -10.46
C THR A 89 -9.05 3.26 -11.63
N ALA A 90 -9.12 3.90 -12.81
CA ALA A 90 -8.35 3.46 -13.98
C ALA A 90 -6.83 3.51 -13.73
N LEU A 91 -6.35 4.53 -13.00
CA LEU A 91 -4.94 4.60 -12.59
C LEU A 91 -4.57 3.44 -11.66
N VAL A 92 -5.42 3.12 -10.68
CA VAL A 92 -5.22 1.97 -9.77
C VAL A 92 -5.11 0.68 -10.55
N GLU A 93 -6.08 0.40 -11.41
CA GLU A 93 -6.11 -0.82 -12.22
C GLU A 93 -4.88 -0.94 -13.12
N GLN A 94 -4.48 0.15 -13.80
CA GLN A 94 -3.29 0.17 -14.67
C GLN A 94 -2.01 -0.13 -13.89
N VAL A 95 -1.80 0.53 -12.75
CA VAL A 95 -0.60 0.34 -11.92
C VAL A 95 -0.61 -1.07 -11.33
N GLN A 96 -1.74 -1.58 -10.84
CA GLN A 96 -1.83 -2.95 -10.33
C GLN A 96 -1.51 -3.99 -11.39
N ALA A 97 -2.05 -3.84 -12.61
CA ALA A 97 -1.74 -4.74 -13.71
C ALA A 97 -0.23 -4.74 -14.00
N ARG A 98 0.40 -3.58 -13.99
CA ARG A 98 1.85 -3.46 -14.20
C ARG A 98 2.66 -4.07 -13.05
N ILE A 99 2.25 -3.89 -11.80
CA ILE A 99 2.87 -4.52 -10.63
C ILE A 99 2.76 -6.05 -10.75
N ALA A 100 1.59 -6.58 -11.11
CA ALA A 100 1.39 -8.01 -11.28
C ALA A 100 2.29 -8.59 -12.38
N GLU A 101 2.46 -7.88 -13.50
CA GLU A 101 3.35 -8.28 -14.60
C GLU A 101 4.82 -8.30 -14.18
N VAL A 102 5.29 -7.25 -13.49
CA VAL A 102 6.73 -7.06 -13.19
C VAL A 102 7.16 -7.79 -11.91
N VAL A 103 6.33 -7.75 -10.87
CA VAL A 103 6.64 -8.30 -9.55
C VAL A 103 6.07 -9.71 -9.38
N GLY A 104 5.07 -10.11 -10.18
CA GLY A 104 4.52 -11.47 -10.15
C GLY A 104 5.57 -12.59 -10.21
N PRO A 105 6.59 -12.51 -11.09
CA PRO A 105 7.67 -13.50 -11.13
C PRO A 105 8.51 -13.61 -9.85
N VAL A 106 8.58 -12.55 -9.02
CA VAL A 106 9.28 -12.56 -7.73
C VAL A 106 8.60 -13.53 -6.75
N TRP A 107 7.28 -13.65 -6.85
CA TRP A 107 6.46 -14.53 -6.00
C TRP A 107 6.26 -15.93 -6.61
N ALA A 108 6.64 -16.13 -7.88
CA ALA A 108 6.41 -17.37 -8.59
C ALA A 108 7.31 -18.50 -8.05
N GLY A 109 6.71 -19.68 -7.82
CA GLY A 109 7.45 -20.87 -7.42
C GLY A 109 7.87 -20.90 -5.94
N LEU A 110 7.36 -19.97 -5.11
CA LEU A 110 7.47 -20.08 -3.65
C LEU A 110 6.66 -21.28 -3.15
N ASP A 111 7.19 -21.97 -2.14
CA ASP A 111 6.48 -23.06 -1.48
C ASP A 111 5.25 -22.52 -0.73
N LEU A 112 4.10 -23.18 -0.88
CA LEU A 112 2.84 -22.69 -0.32
C LEU A 112 2.79 -22.79 1.20
N ASP A 113 3.45 -23.78 1.81
CA ASP A 113 3.52 -23.93 3.26
C ASP A 113 4.40 -22.83 3.87
N ASP A 114 5.50 -22.47 3.19
CA ASP A 114 6.37 -21.36 3.58
C ASP A 114 5.64 -20.01 3.47
N VAL A 115 4.89 -19.78 2.39
CA VAL A 115 4.06 -18.57 2.22
C VAL A 115 3.01 -18.47 3.33
N ALA A 116 2.30 -19.56 3.62
CA ALA A 116 1.32 -19.59 4.70
C ALA A 116 1.96 -19.38 6.08
N ALA A 117 3.18 -19.88 6.31
CA ALA A 117 3.92 -19.64 7.53
C ALA A 117 4.33 -18.17 7.66
N ALA A 118 4.86 -17.57 6.60
CA ALA A 118 5.22 -16.15 6.56
C ALA A 118 4.01 -15.26 6.81
N GLU A 119 2.87 -15.56 6.18
CA GLU A 119 1.61 -14.84 6.39
C GLU A 119 1.20 -14.84 7.87
N ARG A 120 1.18 -16.00 8.53
CA ARG A 120 0.83 -16.10 9.95
C ARG A 120 1.76 -15.28 10.83
N VAL A 121 3.07 -15.37 10.58
CA VAL A 121 4.10 -14.69 11.38
C VAL A 121 4.00 -13.17 11.21
N LEU A 122 3.90 -12.68 9.97
CA LEU A 122 3.83 -11.26 9.68
C LEU A 122 2.54 -10.63 10.22
N ASN A 123 1.41 -11.33 10.13
CA ASN A 123 0.16 -10.88 10.74
C ASN A 123 0.25 -10.78 12.26
N GLU A 124 0.91 -11.74 12.93
CA GLU A 124 1.11 -11.67 14.38
C GLU A 124 2.05 -10.52 14.78
N VAL A 125 3.11 -10.27 14.00
CA VAL A 125 4.00 -9.11 14.20
C VAL A 125 3.25 -7.80 14.01
N LEU A 126 2.43 -7.69 12.95
CA LEU A 126 1.60 -6.51 12.68
C LEU A 126 0.64 -6.26 13.84
N ARG A 127 -0.13 -7.27 14.26
CA ARG A 127 -1.06 -7.19 15.39
C ARG A 127 -0.38 -6.68 16.67
N ARG A 128 0.81 -7.22 17.00
CA ARG A 128 1.56 -6.78 18.19
C ARG A 128 2.05 -5.35 18.06
N THR A 129 2.54 -4.95 16.89
CA THR A 129 3.03 -3.60 16.65
C THR A 129 1.90 -2.58 16.73
N THR A 130 0.75 -2.84 16.10
CA THR A 130 -0.43 -1.96 16.18
C THR A 130 -0.90 -1.79 17.63
N ALA A 131 -0.90 -2.86 18.43
CA ALA A 131 -1.26 -2.77 19.85
C ALA A 131 -0.29 -1.93 20.69
N LEU A 132 0.94 -1.67 20.22
CA LEU A 132 1.90 -0.78 20.88
C LEU A 132 1.77 0.68 20.42
N LEU A 133 1.08 0.93 19.30
CA LEU A 133 0.86 2.26 18.72
C LEU A 133 -0.47 2.89 19.14
N ALA A 134 -1.41 2.08 19.64
CA ALA A 134 -2.71 2.51 20.17
C ALA A 134 -2.62 2.99 21.64
#